data_AF-A0A938SEA2-F1
#
_entry.id   AF-A0A938SEA2-F1
#
_cell.length_a   1.000
_cell.length_b   1.000
_cell.length_c   1.000
_cell.angle_alpha   90.00
_cell.angle_beta   90.00
_cell.angle_gamma   90.00
#
_symmetry.space_group_name_H-M   'P 1'
#
loop_
_entity.id
_entity.type
_entity.pdbx_description
1 polymer ?
#
loop_
_entity_poly.entity_id
_entity_poly.type
_entity_poly.pdbx_seq_one_letter_code
_entity_poly.pdbx_strand_id
1 'polypeptide(L)'
;QSPRLTTGHVLLVFLCGLALGQFVWEVTQFPVLTAAVLGPGIWGHLPRCSLTPCALLVAVGLMAFWMACARLLTRQDTGRNWHERLRRDAFTYTPAFLLLAVTLPGTEMMAPYLLILAAAGLVALKLHNCGLRIADRGAGQSKIQNRKSEILVHALLWAGIGIYFLAFSAMGILQYYALNVAFGDAGVWDNMMWNTWHGKFLTTESGYLLREHMLFIVLLLLPIYMLVPGMPTLMVVQTAALAAGAIPIFWLAREHLKSDLAALVLALAYLLYPPLQLVNLQATYVTFSPISFSIPLLLFGFYFLTKGRLAAFSVCAFLTLLCREEFALTVLALGIYAALELRRRAFGWSCVMVGALWFFLSIWVAIPYFRGSTPHFLDHYSHLGGSATQIARTLTLHPLHAFAASFDSGKIVFLLSLLVPLGLLPLLGLKELALAAPAIAYSLLSNRESQVSTLFHYHTPIVPFAAIAAVYGARNLPWLWARLKRTLQDERAPVVSVATLGLLLT
;
A
#
# COMPACT_ATOMS: atom_id res chain seq x y z
N GLN A 1 -24.35 -11.13 27.99
CA GLN A 1 -23.98 -9.71 27.77
C GLN A 1 -23.06 -9.67 26.55
N SER A 2 -23.50 -9.05 25.47
CA SER A 2 -22.82 -9.01 24.17
C SER A 2 -21.66 -7.99 24.18
N PRO A 3 -20.55 -8.26 23.45
CA PRO A 3 -19.50 -7.27 23.31
C PRO A 3 -20.06 -6.07 22.53
N ARG A 4 -20.13 -4.90 23.17
CA ARG A 4 -20.45 -3.66 22.46
C ARG A 4 -19.30 -3.37 21.50
N LEU A 5 -19.60 -3.26 20.20
CA LEU A 5 -18.69 -2.73 19.18
C LEU A 5 -18.08 -1.42 19.69
N THR A 6 -16.77 -1.40 19.94
CA THR A 6 -16.09 -0.13 20.25
C THR A 6 -16.09 0.74 19.00
N THR A 7 -16.11 2.07 19.17
CA THR A 7 -16.07 3.05 18.07
C THR A 7 -14.94 2.77 17.07
N GLY A 8 -13.83 2.19 17.54
CA GLY A 8 -12.72 1.76 16.69
C GLY A 8 -13.08 0.66 15.68
N HIS A 9 -13.96 -0.30 16.02
CA HIS A 9 -14.37 -1.35 15.09
C HIS A 9 -15.25 -0.82 13.96
N VAL A 10 -16.12 0.14 14.25
CA VAL A 10 -16.98 0.78 13.23
C VAL A 10 -16.14 1.59 12.25
N LEU A 11 -15.17 2.37 12.76
CA LEU A 11 -14.27 3.13 11.90
C LEU A 11 -13.43 2.19 11.02
N LEU A 12 -12.93 1.10 11.56
CA LEU A 12 -12.10 0.17 10.80
C LEU A 12 -12.86 -0.51 9.65
N VAL A 13 -14.13 -0.87 9.85
CA VAL A 13 -14.96 -1.43 8.78
C VAL A 13 -15.28 -0.38 7.73
N PHE A 14 -15.48 0.88 8.13
CA PHE A 14 -15.64 2.02 7.23
C PHE A 14 -14.39 2.23 6.36
N LEU A 15 -13.19 2.16 6.95
CA LEU A 15 -11.92 2.28 6.23
C LEU A 15 -11.75 1.18 5.16
N CYS A 16 -12.12 -0.06 5.47
CA CYS A 16 -12.18 -1.12 4.47
C CYS A 16 -13.22 -0.86 3.38
N GLY A 17 -14.37 -0.28 3.73
CA GLY A 17 -15.38 0.11 2.74
C GLY A 17 -14.90 1.23 1.81
N LEU A 18 -14.12 2.18 2.33
CA LEU A 18 -13.47 3.23 1.53
C LEU A 18 -12.42 2.64 0.59
N ALA A 19 -11.49 1.82 1.11
CA ALA A 19 -10.48 1.14 0.28
C ALA A 19 -11.14 0.31 -0.83
N LEU A 20 -12.16 -0.48 -0.48
CA LEU A 20 -12.89 -1.32 -1.41
C LEU A 20 -13.62 -0.50 -2.48
N GLY A 21 -14.35 0.54 -2.09
CA GLY A 21 -15.08 1.30 -3.08
C GLY A 21 -14.17 2.20 -3.91
N GLN A 22 -13.04 2.68 -3.38
CA GLN A 22 -12.01 3.33 -4.19
C GLN A 22 -11.45 2.36 -5.22
N PHE A 23 -11.21 1.10 -4.85
CA PHE A 23 -10.86 0.05 -5.82
C PHE A 23 -11.94 -0.13 -6.90
N VAL A 24 -13.21 -0.26 -6.52
CA VAL A 24 -14.31 -0.38 -7.50
C VAL A 24 -14.37 0.84 -8.41
N TRP A 25 -14.19 2.04 -7.85
CA TRP A 25 -14.14 3.29 -8.60
C TRP A 25 -12.97 3.29 -9.58
N GLU A 26 -11.75 2.97 -9.15
CA GLU A 26 -10.58 2.89 -10.03
C GLU A 26 -10.76 1.85 -11.15
N VAL A 27 -11.33 0.67 -10.85
CA VAL A 27 -11.66 -0.36 -11.85
C VAL A 27 -12.70 0.12 -12.87
N THR A 28 -13.67 0.92 -12.44
CA THR A 28 -14.80 1.35 -13.28
C THR A 28 -14.54 2.66 -14.03
N GLN A 29 -13.64 3.50 -13.54
CA GLN A 29 -13.48 4.88 -14.02
C GLN A 29 -12.14 5.15 -14.65
N PHE A 30 -11.10 4.38 -14.33
CA PHE A 30 -9.88 4.50 -15.13
C PHE A 30 -10.10 3.77 -16.46
N PRO A 31 -9.98 4.49 -17.60
CA PRO A 31 -9.74 3.88 -18.89
C PRO A 31 -8.49 3.03 -18.86
N VAL A 32 -7.68 3.04 -17.79
CA VAL A 32 -6.41 2.33 -17.66
C VAL A 32 -6.60 0.92 -17.12
N LEU A 33 -7.55 0.60 -16.24
CA LEU A 33 -7.86 -0.81 -15.93
C LEU A 33 -8.71 -1.42 -17.05
N THR A 34 -9.61 -0.63 -17.63
CA THR A 34 -10.28 -1.03 -18.87
C THR A 34 -9.29 -1.07 -20.04
N ALA A 35 -8.30 -0.20 -20.22
CA ALA A 35 -7.35 -0.28 -21.34
C ALA A 35 -6.17 -1.20 -21.06
N ALA A 36 -5.74 -1.44 -19.82
CA ALA A 36 -4.77 -2.48 -19.41
C ALA A 36 -5.38 -3.87 -19.49
N VAL A 37 -6.71 -3.98 -19.61
CA VAL A 37 -7.42 -5.24 -19.87
C VAL A 37 -8.04 -5.30 -21.28
N LEU A 38 -8.34 -4.15 -21.91
CA LEU A 38 -9.13 -3.99 -23.16
C LEU A 38 -8.45 -3.01 -24.15
N GLY A 39 -7.12 -3.10 -24.30
CA GLY A 39 -6.33 -2.14 -25.09
C GLY A 39 -6.86 -1.87 -26.51
N PRO A 40 -6.65 -0.66 -27.07
CA PRO A 40 -7.23 -0.21 -28.34
C PRO A 40 -6.79 -1.01 -29.58
N GLY A 41 -5.74 -1.83 -29.49
CA GLY A 41 -5.16 -2.56 -30.63
C GLY A 41 -5.82 -3.91 -30.97
N ILE A 42 -6.79 -4.40 -30.18
CA ILE A 42 -7.29 -5.79 -30.29
C ILE A 42 -8.79 -5.85 -30.65
N TRP A 43 -9.41 -4.71 -30.95
CA TRP A 43 -10.84 -4.61 -31.24
C TRP A 43 -11.28 -5.14 -32.63
N GLY A 44 -10.44 -5.92 -33.30
CA GLY A 44 -10.84 -6.64 -34.52
C GLY A 44 -11.55 -7.97 -34.24
N HIS A 45 -11.17 -8.73 -33.20
CA HIS A 45 -11.45 -10.18 -33.20
C HIS A 45 -11.85 -10.86 -31.88
N LEU A 46 -11.97 -10.16 -30.74
CA LEU A 46 -12.47 -10.76 -29.50
C LEU A 46 -13.65 -9.95 -28.91
N PRO A 47 -14.79 -10.61 -28.56
CA PRO A 47 -15.95 -9.92 -28.02
C PRO A 47 -15.67 -9.36 -26.62
N ARG A 48 -16.10 -8.11 -26.40
CA ARG A 48 -16.07 -7.28 -25.16
C ARG A 48 -16.50 -7.95 -23.83
N CYS A 49 -16.91 -9.21 -23.87
CA CYS A 49 -17.80 -9.82 -22.89
C CYS A 49 -17.13 -10.70 -21.82
N SER A 50 -15.80 -10.90 -21.81
CA SER A 50 -15.18 -11.88 -20.88
C SER A 50 -14.46 -11.29 -19.67
N LEU A 51 -13.88 -10.09 -19.74
CA LEU A 51 -13.00 -9.57 -18.67
C LEU A 51 -13.64 -8.55 -17.73
N THR A 52 -14.52 -7.68 -18.24
CA THR A 52 -15.33 -6.77 -17.43
C THR A 52 -16.20 -7.51 -16.42
N PRO A 53 -16.85 -8.64 -16.78
CA PRO A 53 -17.56 -9.46 -15.80
C PRO A 53 -16.63 -10.07 -14.76
N CYS A 54 -15.39 -10.43 -15.09
CA CYS A 54 -14.43 -10.98 -14.11
C CYS A 54 -14.00 -9.93 -13.08
N ALA A 55 -13.61 -8.73 -13.51
CA ALA A 55 -13.27 -7.64 -12.60
C ALA A 55 -14.49 -7.21 -11.76
N LEU A 56 -15.68 -7.16 -12.37
CA LEU A 56 -16.94 -6.90 -11.68
C LEU A 56 -17.30 -8.02 -10.70
N LEU A 57 -17.07 -9.28 -11.04
CA LEU A 57 -17.29 -10.45 -10.17
C LEU A 57 -16.29 -10.47 -9.00
N VAL A 58 -15.06 -10.04 -9.21
CA VAL A 58 -14.07 -9.86 -8.13
C VAL A 58 -14.49 -8.71 -7.23
N ALA A 59 -14.87 -7.56 -7.78
CA ALA A 59 -15.39 -6.43 -7.02
C ALA A 59 -16.67 -6.79 -6.23
N VAL A 60 -17.64 -7.43 -6.88
CA VAL A 60 -18.88 -7.90 -6.27
C VAL A 60 -18.61 -9.02 -5.26
N GLY A 61 -17.65 -9.91 -5.52
CA GLY A 61 -17.24 -10.97 -4.61
C GLY A 61 -16.56 -10.43 -3.36
N LEU A 62 -15.65 -9.48 -3.51
CA LEU A 62 -15.01 -8.76 -2.41
C LEU A 62 -16.02 -7.91 -1.64
N MET A 63 -16.98 -7.29 -2.33
CA MET A 63 -18.07 -6.54 -1.71
C MET A 63 -19.05 -7.43 -0.98
N ALA A 64 -19.44 -8.57 -1.54
CA ALA A 64 -20.29 -9.56 -0.89
C ALA A 64 -19.58 -10.19 0.32
N PHE A 65 -18.28 -10.50 0.18
CA PHE A 65 -17.45 -11.01 1.27
C PHE A 65 -17.29 -9.97 2.39
N TRP A 66 -17.04 -8.71 2.04
CA TRP A 66 -16.97 -7.61 3.00
C TRP A 66 -18.31 -7.34 3.66
N MET A 67 -19.42 -7.36 2.91
CA MET A 67 -20.78 -7.27 3.47
C MET A 67 -21.10 -8.46 4.38
N ALA A 68 -20.63 -9.66 4.04
CA ALA A 68 -20.77 -10.84 4.90
C ALA A 68 -19.94 -10.69 6.19
N CYS A 69 -18.71 -10.20 6.10
CA CYS A 69 -17.88 -9.87 7.26
C CYS A 69 -18.54 -8.78 8.11
N ALA A 70 -18.99 -7.68 7.52
CA ALA A 70 -19.75 -6.60 8.14
C ALA A 70 -21.03 -7.12 8.82
N ARG A 71 -21.77 -8.05 8.22
CA ARG A 71 -22.94 -8.68 8.84
C ARG A 71 -22.57 -9.62 9.99
N LEU A 72 -21.49 -10.38 9.87
CA LEU A 72 -21.00 -11.24 10.94
C LEU A 72 -20.52 -10.41 12.14
N LEU A 73 -19.97 -9.23 11.87
CA LEU A 73 -19.56 -8.22 12.84
C LEU A 73 -20.74 -7.62 13.60
N THR A 74 -21.88 -7.44 12.94
CA THR A 74 -23.05 -6.78 13.50
C THR A 74 -24.08 -7.76 14.08
N ARG A 75 -23.96 -9.06 13.77
CA ARG A 75 -24.86 -10.16 14.18
C ARG A 75 -24.88 -10.50 15.67
N GLN A 76 -23.96 -9.96 16.49
CA GLN A 76 -23.91 -10.31 17.92
C GLN A 76 -24.91 -9.55 18.83
N ASP A 77 -25.82 -8.76 18.26
CA ASP A 77 -26.80 -7.97 19.01
C ASP A 77 -28.24 -8.39 18.65
N THR A 78 -28.67 -9.53 19.19
CA THR A 78 -29.93 -10.21 18.88
C THR A 78 -31.18 -9.53 19.46
N GLY A 79 -31.03 -8.49 20.28
CA GLY A 79 -32.13 -7.85 21.02
C GLY A 79 -32.80 -6.62 20.37
N ARG A 80 -32.32 -6.12 19.22
CA ARG A 80 -32.84 -4.87 18.61
C ARG A 80 -33.79 -5.09 17.46
N ASN A 81 -34.74 -4.19 17.24
CA ASN A 81 -35.67 -4.24 16.10
C ASN A 81 -34.93 -4.01 14.77
N TRP A 82 -35.50 -4.54 13.67
CA TRP A 82 -34.84 -4.53 12.35
C TRP A 82 -34.47 -3.13 11.86
N HIS A 83 -35.29 -2.12 12.15
CA HIS A 83 -35.04 -0.72 11.83
C HIS A 83 -33.78 -0.18 12.55
N GLU A 84 -33.59 -0.52 13.84
CA GLU A 84 -32.41 -0.09 14.59
C GLU A 84 -31.13 -0.78 14.12
N ARG A 85 -31.24 -2.05 13.69
CA ARG A 85 -30.16 -2.78 13.02
C ARG A 85 -29.79 -2.12 11.70
N LEU A 86 -30.78 -1.78 10.87
CA LEU A 86 -30.57 -1.10 9.60
C LEU A 86 -29.92 0.28 9.81
N ARG A 87 -30.37 1.05 10.81
CA ARG A 87 -29.83 2.38 11.11
C ARG A 87 -28.38 2.36 11.63
N ARG A 88 -28.00 1.31 12.36
CA ARG A 88 -26.62 1.08 12.83
C ARG A 88 -25.72 0.57 11.70
N ASP A 89 -26.21 -0.38 10.91
CA ASP A 89 -25.41 -1.07 9.90
C ASP A 89 -25.41 -0.33 8.54
N ALA A 90 -26.35 0.60 8.29
CA ALA A 90 -26.37 1.46 7.09
C ALA A 90 -25.06 2.22 6.90
N PHE A 91 -24.39 2.55 8.01
CA PHE A 91 -23.09 3.21 8.04
C PHE A 91 -21.94 2.34 7.51
N THR A 92 -22.05 1.04 7.80
CA THR A 92 -21.12 0.05 7.29
C THR A 92 -21.21 0.02 5.78
N TYR A 93 -22.40 0.12 5.19
CA TYR A 93 -22.60 0.07 3.73
C TYR A 93 -22.49 1.42 3.02
N THR A 94 -22.37 2.55 3.73
CA THR A 94 -22.43 3.89 3.11
C THR A 94 -21.29 4.18 2.13
N PRO A 95 -20.03 3.71 2.35
CA PRO A 95 -18.98 3.82 1.34
C PRO A 95 -19.39 3.18 0.00
N ALA A 96 -20.03 2.01 0.04
CA ALA A 96 -20.49 1.32 -1.17
C ALA A 96 -21.55 2.11 -1.95
N PHE A 97 -22.46 2.81 -1.26
CA PHE A 97 -23.49 3.64 -1.89
C PHE A 97 -22.96 4.99 -2.40
N LEU A 98 -22.04 5.61 -1.67
CA LEU A 98 -21.39 6.85 -2.09
C LEU A 98 -20.47 6.61 -3.29
N LEU A 99 -19.81 5.45 -3.37
CA LEU A 99 -18.95 5.10 -4.50
C LEU A 99 -19.75 4.65 -5.74
N LEU A 100 -20.97 4.14 -5.58
CA LEU A 100 -21.94 4.00 -6.68
C LEU A 100 -22.41 5.36 -7.23
N ALA A 101 -22.43 6.42 -6.40
CA ALA A 101 -22.77 7.76 -6.84
C ALA A 101 -21.63 8.44 -7.64
N VAL A 102 -20.36 8.06 -7.39
CA VAL A 102 -19.19 8.55 -8.14
C VAL A 102 -19.08 7.88 -9.53
N THR A 103 -19.82 6.82 -9.81
CA THR A 103 -19.91 6.23 -11.16
C THR A 103 -20.86 6.98 -12.12
N LEU A 104 -21.40 8.13 -11.71
CA LEU A 104 -22.23 8.97 -12.57
C LEU A 104 -21.37 9.79 -13.55
N PRO A 105 -21.63 9.72 -14.88
CA PRO A 105 -20.86 10.45 -15.89
C PRO A 105 -20.85 11.95 -15.62
N GLY A 106 -19.67 12.58 -15.68
CA GLY A 106 -19.49 14.04 -15.49
C GLY A 106 -19.09 14.49 -14.09
N THR A 107 -19.02 13.59 -13.11
CA THR A 107 -18.35 13.86 -11.80
C THR A 107 -16.82 13.68 -11.87
N GLU A 108 -16.35 13.20 -13.02
CA GLU A 108 -14.98 12.75 -13.34
C GLU A 108 -13.91 13.85 -13.32
N MET A 109 -14.31 15.12 -13.47
CA MET A 109 -13.39 16.26 -13.56
C MET A 109 -13.35 17.15 -12.31
N MET A 110 -14.32 17.03 -11.39
CA MET A 110 -14.42 17.91 -10.23
C MET A 110 -14.40 17.12 -8.91
N ALA A 111 -13.19 16.72 -8.53
CA ALA A 111 -12.83 16.35 -7.15
C ALA A 111 -13.56 15.13 -6.54
N PRO A 112 -13.26 13.90 -7.00
CA PRO A 112 -13.68 12.66 -6.34
C PRO A 112 -13.21 12.58 -4.87
N TYR A 113 -12.07 13.20 -4.56
CA TYR A 113 -11.58 13.34 -3.19
C TYR A 113 -12.51 14.17 -2.30
N LEU A 114 -13.20 15.20 -2.82
CA LEU A 114 -14.16 16.00 -2.04
C LEU A 114 -15.42 15.21 -1.65
N LEU A 115 -15.84 14.23 -2.46
CA LEU A 115 -16.96 13.33 -2.12
C LEU A 115 -16.56 12.30 -1.07
N ILE A 116 -15.30 11.82 -1.12
CA ILE A 116 -14.72 10.94 -0.09
C ILE A 116 -14.52 11.70 1.23
N LEU A 117 -14.07 12.96 1.16
CA LEU A 117 -13.93 13.88 2.29
C LEU A 117 -15.30 14.27 2.88
N ALA A 118 -16.31 14.57 2.04
CA ALA A 118 -17.68 14.82 2.48
C ALA A 118 -18.33 13.58 3.13
N ALA A 119 -18.03 12.38 2.60
CA ALA A 119 -18.44 11.11 3.20
C ALA A 119 -17.79 10.91 4.58
N ALA A 120 -16.48 11.14 4.68
CA ALA A 120 -15.73 11.11 5.94
C ALA A 120 -16.25 12.15 6.96
N GLY A 121 -16.59 13.35 6.49
CA GLY A 121 -17.18 14.44 7.28
C GLY A 121 -18.58 14.14 7.80
N LEU A 122 -19.49 13.60 6.97
CA LEU A 122 -20.82 13.14 7.39
C LEU A 122 -20.73 12.00 8.40
N VAL A 123 -19.70 11.17 8.26
CA VAL A 123 -19.37 10.07 9.16
C VAL A 123 -18.86 10.59 10.51
N ALA A 124 -17.95 11.57 10.51
CA ALA A 124 -17.47 12.25 11.71
C ALA A 124 -18.61 12.98 12.47
N LEU A 125 -19.52 13.66 11.75
CA LEU A 125 -20.71 14.31 12.31
C LEU A 125 -21.69 13.32 12.95
N LYS A 126 -21.81 12.10 12.42
CA LYS A 126 -22.67 11.07 13.03
C LYS A 126 -21.98 10.35 14.18
N LEU A 127 -20.65 10.14 14.13
CA LEU A 127 -19.86 9.66 15.26
C LEU A 127 -19.89 10.63 16.44
N HIS A 128 -19.92 11.94 16.18
CA HIS A 128 -20.18 12.99 17.18
C HIS A 128 -21.56 12.80 17.83
N ASN A 129 -22.62 12.60 17.04
CA ASN A 129 -23.98 12.40 17.55
C ASN A 129 -24.21 11.02 18.22
N CYS A 130 -23.51 9.98 17.80
CA CYS A 130 -23.58 8.63 18.39
C CYS A 130 -22.66 8.47 19.63
N GLY A 131 -21.71 9.40 19.83
CA GLY A 131 -20.76 9.41 20.95
C GLY A 131 -21.36 9.71 22.33
N LEU A 132 -22.69 9.89 22.41
CA LEU A 132 -23.42 10.22 23.64
C LEU A 132 -23.80 9.02 24.54
N ARG A 133 -23.43 7.77 24.20
CA ARG A 133 -23.69 6.62 25.10
C ARG A 133 -22.52 5.64 25.16
N ILE A 134 -21.50 5.99 25.95
CA ILE A 134 -20.44 5.07 26.37
C ILE A 134 -20.30 5.17 27.90
N ALA A 135 -20.77 4.15 28.60
CA ALA A 135 -20.39 3.81 29.96
C ALA A 135 -20.37 2.28 30.12
N ASP A 136 -19.25 1.80 30.66
CA ASP A 136 -18.91 0.56 31.37
C ASP A 136 -19.64 -0.77 31.08
N ARG A 137 -18.85 -1.83 30.82
CA ARG A 137 -18.51 -2.92 31.77
C ARG A 137 -17.93 -4.13 31.02
N GLY A 138 -16.90 -4.73 31.61
CA GLY A 138 -16.23 -5.93 31.11
C GLY A 138 -16.69 -7.25 31.75
N ALA A 139 -16.02 -8.32 31.29
CA ALA A 139 -15.90 -9.68 31.81
C ALA A 139 -17.05 -10.70 31.56
N GLY A 140 -16.69 -11.79 30.86
CA GLY A 140 -17.41 -13.08 30.90
C GLY A 140 -17.61 -13.77 29.54
N GLN A 141 -16.61 -14.49 29.00
CA GLN A 141 -16.83 -15.47 27.92
C GLN A 141 -15.99 -16.74 28.12
N SER A 142 -16.56 -17.90 27.73
CA SER A 142 -15.95 -19.23 27.91
C SER A 142 -14.84 -19.52 26.90
N LYS A 143 -13.85 -20.33 27.32
CA LYS A 143 -12.65 -20.71 26.55
C LYS A 143 -12.96 -21.33 25.17
N ILE A 144 -14.11 -21.98 25.01
CA ILE A 144 -14.53 -22.64 23.76
C ILE A 144 -15.04 -21.62 22.71
N GLN A 145 -15.72 -20.56 23.16
CA GLN A 145 -16.25 -19.53 22.27
C GLN A 145 -15.12 -18.70 21.63
N ASN A 146 -14.08 -18.39 22.42
CA ASN A 146 -12.87 -17.72 21.95
C ASN A 146 -12.09 -18.53 20.90
N ARG A 147 -12.07 -19.87 21.03
CA ARG A 147 -11.36 -20.74 20.07
C ARG A 147 -12.06 -20.78 18.71
N LYS A 148 -13.40 -20.79 18.67
CA LYS A 148 -14.17 -20.77 17.41
C LYS A 148 -14.02 -19.44 16.67
N SER A 149 -14.02 -18.31 17.38
CA SER A 149 -13.80 -17.00 16.77
C SER A 149 -12.38 -16.84 16.21
N GLU A 150 -11.39 -17.38 16.90
CA GLU A 150 -10.00 -17.33 16.43
C GLU A 150 -9.83 -18.14 15.13
N ILE A 151 -10.37 -19.36 15.06
CA ILE A 151 -10.33 -20.19 13.84
C ILE A 151 -11.00 -19.46 12.66
N LEU A 152 -12.17 -18.84 12.90
CA LEU A 152 -12.88 -18.09 11.85
C LEU A 152 -12.06 -16.91 11.34
N VAL A 153 -11.42 -16.13 12.22
CA VAL A 153 -10.58 -14.99 11.81
C VAL A 153 -9.43 -15.45 10.92
N HIS A 154 -8.73 -16.52 11.30
CA HIS A 154 -7.63 -17.05 10.50
C HIS A 154 -8.13 -17.62 9.16
N ALA A 155 -9.28 -18.31 9.16
CA ALA A 155 -9.89 -18.80 7.93
C ALA A 155 -10.25 -17.65 6.96
N LEU A 156 -10.79 -16.54 7.48
CA LEU A 156 -11.10 -15.35 6.69
C LEU A 156 -9.84 -14.64 6.16
N LEU A 157 -8.76 -14.60 6.96
CA LEU A 157 -7.47 -14.07 6.51
C LEU A 157 -6.93 -14.89 5.33
N TRP A 158 -6.88 -16.21 5.48
CA TRP A 158 -6.40 -17.11 4.42
C TRP A 158 -7.31 -17.08 3.18
N ALA A 159 -8.63 -16.96 3.38
CA ALA A 159 -9.57 -16.76 2.28
C ALA A 159 -9.30 -15.44 1.54
N GLY A 160 -9.07 -14.33 2.25
CA GLY A 160 -8.72 -13.05 1.65
C GLY A 160 -7.42 -13.11 0.85
N ILE A 161 -6.37 -13.72 1.42
CA ILE A 161 -5.09 -13.95 0.73
C ILE A 161 -5.30 -14.81 -0.53
N GLY A 162 -6.06 -15.90 -0.41
CA GLY A 162 -6.36 -16.80 -1.53
C GLY A 162 -7.17 -16.12 -2.63
N ILE A 163 -8.19 -15.33 -2.29
CA ILE A 163 -8.99 -14.57 -3.25
C ILE A 163 -8.12 -13.55 -3.99
N TYR A 164 -7.32 -12.76 -3.26
CA TYR A 164 -6.39 -11.81 -3.87
C TYR A 164 -5.43 -12.54 -4.82
N PHE A 165 -4.82 -13.62 -4.36
CA PHE A 165 -3.87 -14.40 -5.15
C PHE A 165 -4.49 -14.92 -6.45
N LEU A 166 -5.64 -15.59 -6.37
CA LEU A 166 -6.31 -16.15 -7.54
C LEU A 166 -6.81 -15.07 -8.50
N ALA A 167 -7.43 -14.01 -7.97
CA ALA A 167 -8.00 -12.94 -8.79
C ALA A 167 -6.90 -12.18 -9.54
N PHE A 168 -5.87 -11.71 -8.85
CA PHE A 168 -4.81 -10.91 -9.48
C PHE A 168 -3.89 -11.74 -10.36
N SER A 169 -3.65 -13.01 -10.03
CA SER A 169 -2.94 -13.92 -10.93
C SER A 169 -3.72 -14.15 -12.21
N ALA A 170 -5.04 -14.42 -12.11
CA ALA A 170 -5.88 -14.61 -13.29
C ALA A 170 -5.95 -13.33 -14.14
N MET A 171 -6.15 -12.16 -13.53
CA MET A 171 -6.18 -10.88 -14.24
C MET A 171 -4.86 -10.60 -14.95
N GLY A 172 -3.72 -10.80 -14.28
CA GLY A 172 -2.42 -10.61 -14.89
C GLY A 172 -2.15 -11.59 -16.05
N ILE A 173 -2.45 -12.88 -15.86
CA ILE A 173 -2.30 -13.89 -16.93
C ILE A 173 -3.18 -13.53 -18.14
N LEU A 174 -4.42 -13.12 -17.90
CA LEU A 174 -5.33 -12.70 -18.95
C LEU A 174 -4.83 -11.44 -19.67
N GLN A 175 -4.29 -10.47 -18.94
CA GLN A 175 -3.65 -9.29 -19.51
C GLN A 175 -2.47 -9.68 -20.42
N TYR A 176 -1.65 -10.65 -20.00
CA TYR A 176 -0.55 -11.19 -20.81
C TYR A 176 -1.02 -11.86 -22.09
N TYR A 177 -1.98 -12.79 -22.01
CA TYR A 177 -2.50 -13.49 -23.19
C TYR A 177 -3.38 -12.61 -24.09
N ALA A 178 -3.95 -11.54 -23.53
CA ALA A 178 -4.57 -10.48 -24.29
C ALA A 178 -3.55 -9.53 -24.91
N LEU A 179 -2.24 -9.85 -24.92
CA LEU A 179 -1.17 -9.02 -25.49
C LEU A 179 -1.17 -7.57 -24.99
N ASN A 180 -1.72 -7.36 -23.79
CA ASN A 180 -1.91 -6.05 -23.22
C ASN A 180 -0.78 -5.73 -22.24
N VAL A 181 0.43 -5.96 -22.75
CA VAL A 181 1.69 -5.93 -22.03
C VAL A 181 2.67 -5.13 -22.87
N ALA A 182 3.32 -4.15 -22.26
CA ALA A 182 4.35 -3.35 -22.89
C ALA A 182 5.63 -4.16 -22.98
N PHE A 183 6.19 -4.19 -24.19
CA PHE A 183 7.49 -4.78 -24.45
C PHE A 183 8.60 -4.13 -23.60
N GLY A 184 8.54 -2.81 -23.43
CA GLY A 184 9.63 -1.99 -22.87
C GLY A 184 10.10 -2.31 -21.45
N ASP A 185 9.28 -2.97 -20.62
CA ASP A 185 9.70 -3.42 -19.28
C ASP A 185 9.40 -4.91 -19.05
N ALA A 186 8.21 -5.41 -19.37
CA ALA A 186 7.89 -6.83 -19.12
C ALA A 186 8.69 -7.77 -20.04
N GLY A 187 8.78 -7.47 -21.33
CA GLY A 187 9.56 -8.27 -22.29
C GLY A 187 11.05 -8.34 -21.92
N VAL A 188 11.59 -7.24 -21.39
CA VAL A 188 12.97 -7.14 -20.91
C VAL A 188 13.24 -8.12 -19.75
N TRP A 189 12.31 -8.26 -18.80
CA TRP A 189 12.48 -9.21 -17.69
C TRP A 189 12.46 -10.65 -18.17
N ASP A 190 11.53 -11.01 -19.05
CA ASP A 190 11.45 -12.38 -19.59
C ASP A 190 12.72 -12.72 -20.38
N ASN A 191 13.16 -11.80 -21.24
CA ASN A 191 14.39 -11.90 -22.01
C ASN A 191 15.63 -12.07 -21.11
N MET A 192 15.70 -11.29 -20.02
CA MET A 192 16.81 -11.39 -19.05
C MET A 192 16.87 -12.77 -18.40
N MET A 193 15.72 -13.29 -17.97
CA MET A 193 15.62 -14.59 -17.28
C MET A 193 16.03 -15.72 -18.23
N TRP A 194 15.50 -15.68 -19.46
CA TRP A 194 15.88 -16.59 -20.53
C TRP A 194 17.39 -16.55 -20.83
N ASN A 195 17.95 -15.36 -21.04
CA ASN A 195 19.37 -15.19 -21.33
C ASN A 195 20.27 -15.70 -20.20
N THR A 196 19.93 -15.38 -18.95
CA THR A 196 20.70 -15.81 -17.79
C THR A 196 20.71 -17.33 -17.66
N TRP A 197 19.56 -17.98 -17.87
CA TRP A 197 19.49 -19.44 -17.94
C TRP A 197 20.35 -20.02 -19.06
N HIS A 198 20.41 -19.38 -20.24
CA HIS A 198 21.18 -19.84 -21.40
C HIS A 198 22.64 -19.34 -21.41
N GLY A 199 23.20 -18.97 -20.25
CA GLY A 199 24.62 -18.63 -20.10
C GLY A 199 25.00 -17.17 -20.39
N LYS A 200 24.03 -16.32 -20.74
CA LYS A 200 24.21 -14.86 -20.90
C LYS A 200 23.76 -14.14 -19.63
N PHE A 201 24.64 -14.16 -18.63
CA PHE A 201 24.34 -13.68 -17.28
C PHE A 201 23.86 -12.22 -17.26
N LEU A 202 22.66 -11.97 -16.71
CA LEU A 202 22.06 -10.65 -16.53
C LEU A 202 22.09 -9.75 -17.78
N THR A 203 21.96 -10.36 -18.96
CA THR A 203 21.94 -9.66 -20.24
C THR A 203 20.52 -9.55 -20.76
N THR A 204 20.14 -8.38 -21.25
CA THR A 204 18.91 -8.10 -21.96
C THR A 204 19.24 -7.75 -23.42
N GLU A 205 18.22 -7.55 -24.25
CA GLU A 205 18.41 -7.04 -25.62
C GLU A 205 19.14 -5.69 -25.68
N SER A 206 19.05 -4.87 -24.62
CA SER A 206 19.69 -3.55 -24.49
C SER A 206 21.08 -3.61 -23.85
N GLY A 207 21.60 -4.82 -23.59
CA GLY A 207 22.90 -5.07 -22.96
C GLY A 207 22.78 -5.53 -21.51
N TYR A 208 23.81 -5.30 -20.70
CA TYR A 208 23.80 -5.72 -19.29
C TYR A 208 22.73 -4.98 -18.48
N LEU A 209 21.93 -5.71 -17.69
CA LEU A 209 20.93 -5.15 -16.79
C LEU A 209 21.53 -4.14 -15.80
N LEU A 210 22.77 -4.41 -15.36
CA LEU A 210 23.50 -3.60 -14.39
C LEU A 210 23.87 -2.20 -14.90
N ARG A 211 23.64 -1.92 -16.19
CA ARG A 211 23.75 -0.57 -16.78
C ARG A 211 22.61 0.35 -16.38
N GLU A 212 21.48 -0.24 -15.99
CA GLU A 212 20.26 0.47 -15.64
C GLU A 212 19.96 0.37 -14.15
N HIS A 213 19.97 -0.85 -13.58
CA HIS A 213 19.57 -1.09 -12.20
C HIS A 213 20.39 -2.20 -11.53
N MET A 214 20.64 -2.04 -10.23
CA MET A 214 21.24 -3.07 -9.36
C MET A 214 20.16 -4.04 -8.88
N LEU A 215 19.65 -4.84 -9.81
CA LEU A 215 18.47 -5.67 -9.62
C LEU A 215 18.83 -7.16 -9.57
N PHE A 216 19.22 -7.65 -8.38
CA PHE A 216 19.66 -9.04 -8.19
C PHE A 216 18.57 -9.98 -7.65
N ILE A 217 17.45 -9.45 -7.12
CA ILE A 217 16.36 -10.27 -6.58
C ILE A 217 15.80 -11.25 -7.63
N VAL A 218 15.85 -10.86 -8.91
CA VAL A 218 15.42 -11.71 -10.04
C VAL A 218 16.19 -13.02 -10.14
N LEU A 219 17.44 -13.07 -9.66
CA LEU A 219 18.22 -14.32 -9.64
C LEU A 219 17.64 -15.37 -8.70
N LEU A 220 16.93 -14.95 -7.63
CA LEU A 220 16.22 -15.87 -6.75
C LEU A 220 14.97 -16.46 -7.40
N LEU A 221 14.45 -15.81 -8.44
CA LEU A 221 13.31 -16.29 -9.23
C LEU A 221 13.75 -17.26 -10.32
N LEU A 222 15.05 -17.31 -10.66
CA LEU A 222 15.57 -18.10 -11.78
C LEU A 222 15.28 -19.60 -11.64
N PRO A 223 15.45 -20.24 -10.46
CA PRO A 223 15.08 -21.66 -10.31
C PRO A 223 13.60 -21.92 -10.57
N ILE A 224 12.71 -21.00 -10.18
CA ILE A 224 11.26 -21.13 -10.41
C ILE A 224 10.95 -20.94 -11.90
N TYR A 225 11.58 -19.95 -12.53
CA TYR A 225 11.45 -19.69 -13.96
C TYR A 225 11.93 -20.87 -14.81
N MET A 226 13.01 -21.58 -14.41
CA MET A 226 13.50 -22.75 -15.14
C MET A 226 12.51 -23.93 -15.13
N LEU A 227 11.68 -24.05 -14.10
CA LEU A 227 10.67 -25.12 -14.02
C LEU A 227 9.48 -24.84 -14.93
N VAL A 228 9.04 -23.58 -14.98
CA VAL A 228 7.93 -23.14 -15.84
C VAL A 228 8.32 -21.79 -16.46
N PRO A 229 9.03 -21.79 -17.59
CA PRO A 229 9.50 -20.54 -18.20
C PRO A 229 8.36 -19.66 -18.69
N GLY A 230 8.51 -18.36 -18.47
CA GLY A 230 7.66 -17.32 -19.05
C GLY A 230 7.18 -16.28 -18.05
N MET A 231 6.77 -15.13 -18.61
CA MET A 231 6.21 -14.01 -17.86
C MET A 231 5.05 -14.38 -16.91
N PRO A 232 4.06 -15.22 -17.29
CA PRO A 232 2.99 -15.64 -16.37
C PRO A 232 3.50 -16.22 -15.05
N THR A 233 4.59 -16.99 -15.06
CA THR A 233 5.19 -17.57 -13.86
C THR A 233 5.69 -16.47 -12.93
N LEU A 234 6.41 -15.47 -13.46
CA LEU A 234 6.93 -14.35 -12.68
C LEU A 234 5.79 -13.53 -12.05
N MET A 235 4.72 -13.31 -12.79
CA MET A 235 3.53 -12.58 -12.33
C MET A 235 2.79 -13.30 -11.20
N VAL A 236 2.65 -14.63 -11.29
CA VAL A 236 2.04 -15.46 -10.24
C VAL A 236 2.89 -15.43 -8.96
N VAL A 237 4.21 -15.54 -9.10
CA VAL A 237 5.13 -15.50 -7.95
C VAL A 237 5.12 -14.12 -7.28
N GLN A 238 5.13 -13.04 -8.07
CA GLN A 238 4.94 -11.67 -7.57
C GLN A 238 3.62 -11.54 -6.80
N THR A 239 2.51 -12.00 -7.38
CA THR A 239 1.19 -11.92 -6.76
C THR A 239 1.15 -12.67 -5.43
N ALA A 240 1.74 -13.86 -5.36
CA ALA A 240 1.86 -14.64 -4.12
C ALA A 240 2.65 -13.88 -3.04
N ALA A 241 3.77 -13.26 -3.43
CA ALA A 241 4.60 -12.49 -2.52
C ALA A 241 3.84 -11.26 -1.97
N LEU A 242 3.16 -10.50 -2.83
CA LEU A 242 2.37 -9.34 -2.40
C LEU A 242 1.22 -9.74 -1.46
N ALA A 243 0.51 -10.83 -1.78
CA ALA A 243 -0.56 -11.36 -0.94
C ALA A 243 -0.06 -11.79 0.44
N ALA A 244 1.13 -12.40 0.51
CA ALA A 244 1.77 -12.81 1.77
C ALA A 244 2.07 -11.61 2.70
N GLY A 245 2.16 -10.38 2.18
CA GLY A 245 2.30 -9.16 2.97
C GLY A 245 1.15 -8.90 3.96
N ALA A 246 -0.03 -9.50 3.74
CA ALA A 246 -1.15 -9.41 4.68
C ALA A 246 -0.85 -10.09 6.03
N ILE A 247 0.05 -11.08 6.05
CA ILE A 247 0.42 -11.86 7.24
C ILE A 247 1.11 -10.98 8.31
N PRO A 248 2.22 -10.28 8.03
CA PRO A 248 2.86 -9.41 9.01
C PRO A 248 1.96 -8.23 9.43
N ILE A 249 1.11 -7.70 8.53
CA ILE A 249 0.11 -6.68 8.89
C ILE A 249 -0.87 -7.22 9.93
N PHE A 250 -1.42 -8.42 9.72
CA PHE A 250 -2.29 -9.08 10.69
C PHE A 250 -1.58 -9.29 12.03
N TRP A 251 -0.35 -9.79 12.03
CA TRP A 251 0.41 -10.00 13.26
C TRP A 251 0.70 -8.70 14.03
N LEU A 252 1.16 -7.66 13.35
CA LEU A 252 1.40 -6.35 13.95
C LEU A 252 0.11 -5.75 14.52
N ALA A 253 -0.98 -5.78 13.75
CA ALA A 253 -2.25 -5.22 14.19
C ALA A 253 -2.86 -5.98 15.36
N ARG A 254 -2.77 -7.32 15.36
CA ARG A 254 -3.23 -8.16 16.48
C ARG A 254 -2.48 -7.81 17.76
N GLU A 255 -1.18 -7.62 17.65
CA GLU A 255 -0.33 -7.26 18.78
C GLU A 255 -0.61 -5.85 19.31
N HIS A 256 -0.77 -4.86 18.45
CA HIS A 256 -0.90 -3.45 18.85
C HIS A 256 -2.33 -3.06 19.23
N LEU A 257 -3.34 -3.64 18.58
CA LEU A 257 -4.75 -3.32 18.80
C LEU A 257 -5.43 -4.28 19.78
N LYS A 258 -4.79 -5.41 20.10
CA LYS A 258 -5.34 -6.47 20.98
C LYS A 258 -6.72 -6.96 20.54
N SER A 259 -6.97 -6.96 19.23
CA SER A 259 -8.22 -7.39 18.60
C SER A 259 -7.93 -8.14 17.31
N ASP A 260 -8.26 -9.44 17.29
CA ASP A 260 -8.11 -10.33 16.13
C ASP A 260 -8.91 -9.83 14.93
N LEU A 261 -10.06 -9.24 15.22
CA LEU A 261 -10.91 -8.65 14.22
C LEU A 261 -10.31 -7.38 13.63
N ALA A 262 -9.79 -6.48 14.48
CA ALA A 262 -9.15 -5.28 13.99
C ALA A 262 -7.91 -5.61 13.13
N ALA A 263 -7.19 -6.66 13.53
CA ALA A 263 -6.10 -7.21 12.76
C ALA A 263 -6.54 -7.74 11.39
N LEU A 264 -7.63 -8.50 11.33
CA LEU A 264 -8.18 -9.02 10.08
C LEU A 264 -8.57 -7.88 9.14
N VAL A 265 -9.27 -6.88 9.65
CA VAL A 265 -9.74 -5.74 8.84
C VAL A 265 -8.56 -4.96 8.27
N LEU A 266 -7.49 -4.68 9.03
CA LEU A 266 -6.30 -4.01 8.49
C LEU A 266 -5.54 -4.87 7.47
N ALA A 267 -5.48 -6.18 7.67
CA ALA A 267 -4.89 -7.09 6.70
C ALA A 267 -5.70 -7.14 5.38
N LEU A 268 -7.03 -7.13 5.47
CA LEU A 268 -7.91 -7.02 4.30
C LEU A 268 -7.82 -5.64 3.66
N ALA A 269 -7.68 -4.56 4.44
CA ALA A 269 -7.44 -3.21 3.91
C ALA A 269 -6.14 -3.14 3.10
N TYR A 270 -5.08 -3.81 3.55
CA TYR A 270 -3.84 -3.96 2.78
C TYR A 270 -4.08 -4.69 1.45
N LEU A 271 -4.81 -5.81 1.44
CA LEU A 271 -5.12 -6.53 0.18
C LEU A 271 -6.03 -5.73 -0.77
N LEU A 272 -6.87 -4.87 -0.21
CA LEU A 272 -7.76 -3.96 -0.94
C LEU A 272 -7.13 -2.62 -1.27
N TYR A 273 -5.84 -2.43 -0.95
CA TYR A 273 -5.15 -1.15 -1.09
C TYR A 273 -4.83 -0.89 -2.57
N PRO A 274 -5.43 0.12 -3.23
CA PRO A 274 -5.26 0.31 -4.67
C PRO A 274 -3.80 0.52 -5.10
N PRO A 275 -2.96 1.31 -4.37
CA PRO A 275 -1.53 1.38 -4.66
C PRO A 275 -0.81 0.02 -4.65
N LEU A 276 -1.19 -0.95 -3.80
CA LEU A 276 -0.63 -2.30 -3.84
C LEU A 276 -1.07 -3.06 -5.10
N GLN A 277 -2.34 -2.94 -5.44
CA GLN A 277 -2.95 -3.62 -6.59
C GLN A 277 -2.41 -3.08 -7.92
N LEU A 278 -2.19 -1.77 -8.00
CA LEU A 278 -1.56 -1.12 -9.14
C LEU A 278 -0.09 -1.52 -9.28
N VAL A 279 0.64 -1.80 -8.20
CA VAL A 279 1.98 -2.43 -8.32
C VAL A 279 1.87 -3.85 -8.87
N ASN A 280 0.81 -4.59 -8.53
CA ASN A 280 0.67 -5.98 -8.95
C ASN A 280 0.30 -6.14 -10.43
N LEU A 281 -0.65 -5.34 -10.93
CA LEU A 281 -1.10 -5.39 -12.33
C LEU A 281 -0.30 -4.45 -13.25
N GLN A 282 0.20 -3.35 -12.68
CA GLN A 282 0.81 -2.21 -13.35
C GLN A 282 0.01 -1.72 -14.56
N ALA A 283 -0.79 -0.70 -14.29
CA ALA A 283 -1.76 -0.08 -15.18
C ALA A 283 -1.15 0.41 -16.52
N THR A 284 0.16 0.61 -16.59
CA THR A 284 0.92 0.99 -17.79
C THR A 284 1.45 -0.21 -18.58
N TYR A 285 0.77 -1.35 -18.52
CA TYR A 285 1.10 -2.58 -19.26
C TYR A 285 2.39 -3.29 -18.82
N VAL A 286 2.97 -2.95 -17.66
CA VAL A 286 4.21 -3.55 -17.17
C VAL A 286 3.88 -4.58 -16.11
N THR A 287 3.39 -5.73 -16.54
CA THR A 287 2.68 -6.68 -15.67
C THR A 287 3.53 -7.34 -14.58
N PHE A 288 4.86 -7.19 -14.63
CA PHE A 288 5.78 -7.71 -13.63
C PHE A 288 6.85 -6.67 -13.31
N SER A 289 7.08 -6.47 -12.02
CA SER A 289 8.08 -5.55 -11.50
C SER A 289 8.86 -6.21 -10.37
N PRO A 290 10.14 -6.58 -10.58
CA PRO A 290 10.95 -7.22 -9.56
C PRO A 290 11.05 -6.47 -8.22
N ILE A 291 10.86 -5.15 -8.24
CA ILE A 291 10.92 -4.36 -7.01
C ILE A 291 9.74 -4.63 -6.08
N SER A 292 8.63 -5.18 -6.58
CA SER A 292 7.42 -5.47 -5.81
C SER A 292 7.67 -6.44 -4.65
N PHE A 293 8.65 -7.34 -4.78
CA PHE A 293 9.10 -8.25 -3.72
C PHE A 293 9.60 -7.51 -2.47
N SER A 294 10.03 -6.25 -2.60
CA SER A 294 10.41 -5.43 -1.46
C SER A 294 9.25 -5.19 -0.49
N ILE A 295 7.99 -5.16 -0.94
CA ILE A 295 6.82 -4.88 -0.09
C ILE A 295 6.71 -5.95 1.02
N PRO A 296 6.54 -7.25 0.72
CA PRO A 296 6.47 -8.26 1.77
C PRO A 296 7.79 -8.34 2.56
N LEU A 297 8.95 -8.19 1.91
CA LEU A 297 10.25 -8.22 2.61
C LEU A 297 10.37 -7.12 3.67
N LEU A 298 9.92 -5.90 3.36
CA LEU A 298 9.90 -4.78 4.28
C LEU A 298 8.88 -4.97 5.40
N LEU A 299 7.69 -5.51 5.10
CA LEU A 299 6.67 -5.81 6.10
C LEU A 299 7.13 -6.89 7.09
N PHE A 300 7.66 -8.02 6.60
CA PHE A 300 8.24 -9.06 7.44
C PHE A 300 9.49 -8.58 8.16
N GLY A 301 10.35 -7.81 7.48
CA GLY A 301 11.54 -7.20 8.05
C GLY A 301 11.19 -6.32 9.25
N PHE A 302 10.25 -5.39 9.09
CA PHE A 302 9.80 -4.54 10.19
C PHE A 302 9.20 -5.36 11.35
N TYR A 303 8.40 -6.38 11.06
CA TYR A 303 7.91 -7.31 12.08
C TYR A 303 9.05 -8.02 12.83
N PHE A 304 10.05 -8.56 12.15
CA PHE A 304 11.18 -9.22 12.81
C PHE A 304 12.05 -8.25 13.60
N LEU A 305 12.23 -7.02 13.09
CA LEU A 305 12.97 -5.97 13.75
C LEU A 305 12.32 -5.59 15.10
N THR A 306 11.01 -5.35 15.10
CA THR A 306 10.25 -5.03 16.32
C THR A 306 10.21 -6.20 17.31
N LYS A 307 10.24 -7.45 16.83
CA LYS A 307 10.39 -8.65 17.67
C LYS A 307 11.82 -8.92 18.15
N GLY A 308 12.80 -8.13 17.73
CA GLY A 308 14.19 -8.35 18.07
C GLY A 308 14.85 -9.57 17.42
N ARG A 309 14.22 -10.16 16.40
CA ARG A 309 14.75 -11.28 15.62
C ARG A 309 15.70 -10.75 14.54
N LEU A 310 16.87 -10.28 14.99
CA LEU A 310 17.81 -9.53 14.15
C LEU A 310 18.35 -10.32 12.96
N ALA A 311 18.55 -11.63 13.09
CA ALA A 311 18.98 -12.48 11.98
C ALA A 311 17.92 -12.51 10.86
N ALA A 312 16.65 -12.74 11.21
CA ALA A 312 15.55 -12.76 10.24
C ALA A 312 15.35 -11.38 9.59
N PHE A 313 15.42 -10.30 10.38
CA PHE A 313 15.43 -8.94 9.83
C PHE A 313 16.61 -8.70 8.88
N SER A 314 17.82 -9.17 9.21
CA SER A 314 19.00 -8.99 8.37
C SER A 314 18.86 -9.70 7.03
N VAL A 315 18.25 -10.89 7.02
CA VAL A 315 17.89 -11.59 5.77
C VAL A 315 16.90 -10.76 4.96
N CYS A 316 15.81 -10.29 5.56
CA CYS A 316 14.84 -9.44 4.86
C CYS A 316 15.49 -8.16 4.30
N ALA A 317 16.28 -7.46 5.12
CA ALA A 317 16.96 -6.23 4.72
C ALA A 317 17.97 -6.47 3.58
N PHE A 318 18.74 -7.56 3.66
CA PHE A 318 19.65 -7.94 2.58
C PHE A 318 18.89 -8.23 1.28
N LEU A 319 17.82 -9.04 1.34
CA LEU A 319 16.99 -9.31 0.17
C LEU A 319 16.34 -8.04 -0.40
N THR A 320 15.97 -7.09 0.45
CA THR A 320 15.48 -5.77 0.02
C THR A 320 16.54 -4.95 -0.71
N LEU A 321 17.81 -5.01 -0.30
CA LEU A 321 18.91 -4.37 -1.04
C LEU A 321 19.09 -4.94 -2.46
N LEU A 322 18.78 -6.23 -2.65
CA LEU A 322 18.82 -6.87 -3.96
C LEU A 322 17.66 -6.45 -4.87
N CYS A 323 16.62 -5.80 -4.34
CA CYS A 323 15.44 -5.43 -5.10
C CYS A 323 15.71 -4.29 -6.08
N ARG A 324 16.46 -3.25 -5.67
CA ARG A 324 16.94 -2.13 -6.51
C ARG A 324 17.81 -1.19 -5.66
N GLU A 325 18.64 -0.38 -6.28
CA GLU A 325 19.60 0.50 -5.61
C GLU A 325 18.97 1.52 -4.63
N GLU A 326 17.77 2.04 -4.88
CA GLU A 326 17.15 3.03 -4.00
C GLU A 326 16.65 2.45 -2.67
N PHE A 327 16.44 1.14 -2.60
CA PHE A 327 16.08 0.46 -1.34
C PHE A 327 17.20 0.53 -0.29
N ALA A 328 18.42 0.90 -0.70
CA ALA A 328 19.49 1.24 0.21
C ALA A 328 19.13 2.35 1.19
N LEU A 329 18.40 3.37 0.71
CA LEU A 329 17.92 4.47 1.54
C LEU A 329 16.82 3.99 2.51
N THR A 330 16.02 3.02 2.09
CA THR A 330 15.01 2.38 2.94
C THR A 330 15.64 1.57 4.07
N VAL A 331 16.66 0.76 3.78
CA VAL A 331 17.41 0.00 4.79
C VAL A 331 18.16 0.93 5.74
N LEU A 332 18.69 2.04 5.23
CA LEU A 332 19.27 3.10 6.04
C LEU A 332 18.24 3.69 7.01
N ALA A 333 17.03 4.04 6.55
CA ALA A 333 15.96 4.56 7.40
C ALA A 333 15.53 3.55 8.48
N LEU A 334 15.42 2.26 8.12
CA LEU A 334 15.18 1.19 9.09
C LEU A 334 16.31 1.06 10.12
N GLY A 335 17.57 1.27 9.71
CA GLY A 335 18.73 1.32 10.60
C GLY A 335 18.66 2.47 11.61
N ILE A 336 18.27 3.67 11.16
CA ILE A 336 18.02 4.83 12.03
C ILE A 336 16.91 4.51 13.03
N TYR A 337 15.79 3.97 12.56
CA TYR A 337 14.67 3.57 13.42
C TYR A 337 15.10 2.53 14.47
N ALA A 338 15.90 1.54 14.07
CA ALA A 338 16.45 0.54 14.99
C ALA A 338 17.39 1.16 16.05
N ALA A 339 18.24 2.11 15.65
CA ALA A 339 19.19 2.76 16.54
C ALA A 339 18.51 3.72 17.54
N LEU A 340 17.55 4.51 17.06
CA LEU A 340 16.92 5.59 17.82
C LEU A 340 15.66 5.15 18.55
N GLU A 341 14.67 4.62 17.83
CA GLU A 341 13.37 4.25 18.41
C GLU A 341 13.46 2.93 19.18
N LEU A 342 14.11 1.91 18.61
CA LEU A 342 14.26 0.60 19.27
C LEU A 342 15.49 0.52 20.18
N ARG A 343 16.30 1.59 20.26
CA ARG A 343 17.51 1.71 21.09
C ARG A 343 18.58 0.63 20.84
N ARG A 344 18.57 -0.02 19.69
CA ARG A 344 19.56 -1.04 19.28
C ARG A 344 20.72 -0.39 18.54
N ARG A 345 21.44 0.52 19.21
CA ARG A 345 22.40 1.45 18.59
C ARG A 345 23.43 0.77 17.69
N ALA A 346 24.19 -0.19 18.21
CA ALA A 346 25.26 -0.85 17.43
C ALA A 346 24.72 -1.51 16.16
N PHE A 347 23.63 -2.28 16.30
CA PHE A 347 22.99 -2.95 15.16
C PHE A 347 22.38 -1.95 14.18
N GLY A 348 21.62 -0.97 14.66
CA GLY A 348 20.99 0.03 13.80
C GLY A 348 21.99 0.86 13.02
N TRP A 349 23.09 1.32 13.65
CA TRP A 349 24.16 2.03 12.95
C TRP A 349 24.92 1.13 11.96
N SER A 350 25.04 -0.18 12.22
CA SER A 350 25.58 -1.11 11.22
C SER A 350 24.68 -1.19 9.99
N CYS A 351 23.35 -1.20 10.14
CA CYS A 351 22.42 -1.17 9.02
C CYS A 351 22.48 0.15 8.25
N VAL A 352 22.64 1.28 8.95
CA VAL A 352 22.88 2.60 8.32
C VAL A 352 24.13 2.56 7.47
N MET A 353 25.25 2.03 8.01
CA MET A 353 26.51 1.91 7.28
C MET A 353 26.36 1.02 6.04
N VAL A 354 25.71 -0.14 6.17
CA VAL A 354 25.47 -1.06 5.04
C VAL A 354 24.59 -0.42 3.97
N GLY A 355 23.50 0.24 4.35
CA GLY A 355 22.64 0.96 3.41
C GLY A 355 23.37 2.09 2.71
N ALA A 356 24.14 2.91 3.45
CA ALA A 356 24.94 3.98 2.89
C ALA A 356 26.02 3.47 1.91
N LEU A 357 26.72 2.39 2.28
CA LEU A 357 27.73 1.76 1.45
C LEU A 357 27.12 1.18 0.17
N TRP A 358 25.99 0.46 0.27
CA TRP A 358 25.29 -0.08 -0.90
C TRP A 358 24.83 1.03 -1.84
N PHE A 359 24.26 2.12 -1.30
CA PHE A 359 23.86 3.27 -2.09
C PHE A 359 25.06 3.89 -2.80
N PHE A 360 26.16 4.13 -2.08
CA PHE A 360 27.38 4.68 -2.65
C PHE A 360 27.95 3.81 -3.77
N LEU A 361 28.11 2.50 -3.51
CA LEU A 361 28.62 1.55 -4.50
C LEU A 361 27.70 1.46 -5.72
N SER A 362 26.39 1.49 -5.53
CA SER A 362 25.44 1.41 -6.66
C SER A 362 25.52 2.64 -7.56
N ILE A 363 25.44 3.84 -6.98
CA ILE A 363 25.29 5.10 -7.72
C ILE A 363 26.62 5.59 -8.33
N TRP A 364 27.74 5.41 -7.61
CA TRP A 364 29.05 5.96 -8.05
C TRP A 364 29.99 4.92 -8.64
N VAL A 365 29.77 3.62 -8.42
CA VAL A 365 30.72 2.58 -8.86
C VAL A 365 30.07 1.63 -9.86
N ALA A 366 29.09 0.83 -9.42
CA ALA A 366 28.56 -0.28 -10.20
C ALA A 366 27.82 0.19 -11.46
N ILE A 367 26.78 1.04 -11.32
CA ILE A 367 26.00 1.49 -12.48
C ILE A 367 26.87 2.28 -13.47
N PRO A 368 27.69 3.26 -13.06
CA PRO A 368 28.58 3.96 -13.99
C PRO A 368 29.58 3.05 -14.70
N TYR A 369 30.14 2.05 -13.99
CA TYR A 369 31.09 1.09 -14.57
C TYR A 369 30.47 0.30 -15.73
N PHE A 370 29.27 -0.25 -15.54
CA PHE A 370 28.59 -1.00 -16.60
C PHE A 370 28.04 -0.08 -17.70
N ARG A 371 27.52 1.09 -17.33
CA ARG A 371 26.87 2.01 -18.27
C ARG A 371 27.87 2.71 -19.19
N GLY A 372 29.04 3.08 -18.67
CA GLY A 372 30.03 3.94 -19.33
C GLY A 372 29.70 5.45 -19.25
N SER A 373 28.67 5.81 -18.48
CA SER A 373 28.22 7.20 -18.28
C SER A 373 27.50 7.35 -16.94
N THR A 374 27.04 8.56 -16.63
CA THR A 374 26.25 8.81 -15.42
C THR A 374 24.93 8.05 -15.43
N PRO A 375 24.41 7.61 -14.26
CA PRO A 375 23.14 6.91 -14.18
C PRO A 375 21.99 7.72 -14.81
N HIS A 376 21.16 7.07 -15.64
CA HIS A 376 20.12 7.76 -16.41
C HIS A 376 19.08 8.48 -15.53
N PHE A 377 18.79 7.91 -14.35
CA PHE A 377 17.78 8.45 -13.45
C PHE A 377 18.20 9.78 -12.79
N LEU A 378 19.47 10.21 -12.93
CA LEU A 378 19.88 11.55 -12.53
C LEU A 378 19.22 12.64 -13.38
N ASP A 379 18.84 12.34 -14.62
CA ASP A 379 18.15 13.27 -15.51
C ASP A 379 16.80 13.72 -14.94
N HIS A 380 16.17 12.89 -14.10
CA HIS A 380 14.94 13.21 -13.37
C HIS A 380 15.11 14.34 -12.33
N TYR A 381 16.35 14.70 -12.03
CA TYR A 381 16.73 15.71 -11.03
C TYR A 381 17.61 16.80 -11.65
N SER A 382 17.62 16.90 -12.98
CA SER A 382 18.47 17.85 -13.73
C SER A 382 18.24 19.32 -13.33
N HIS A 383 17.04 19.67 -12.84
CA HIS A 383 16.74 21.00 -12.29
C HIS A 383 17.43 21.30 -10.95
N LEU A 384 17.91 20.27 -10.24
CA LEU A 384 18.63 20.39 -8.97
C LEU A 384 20.16 20.36 -9.15
N GLY A 385 20.66 19.93 -10.32
CA GLY A 385 22.07 19.90 -10.67
C GLY A 385 22.37 18.93 -11.81
N GLY A 386 23.51 19.11 -12.48
CA GLY A 386 23.96 18.26 -13.59
C GLY A 386 24.75 17.01 -13.19
N SER A 387 24.90 16.75 -11.89
CA SER A 387 25.56 15.55 -11.35
C SER A 387 25.03 15.19 -9.97
N ALA A 388 25.21 13.94 -9.53
CA ALA A 388 24.80 13.48 -8.20
C ALA A 388 25.37 14.35 -7.07
N THR A 389 26.62 14.79 -7.19
CA THR A 389 27.27 15.67 -6.20
C THR A 389 26.67 17.07 -6.19
N GLN A 390 26.33 17.63 -7.36
CA GLN A 390 25.67 18.94 -7.44
C GLN A 390 24.25 18.88 -6.86
N ILE A 391 23.48 17.82 -7.19
CA ILE A 391 22.14 17.60 -6.63
C ILE A 391 22.22 17.51 -5.10
N ALA A 392 23.15 16.72 -4.56
CA ALA A 392 23.37 16.61 -3.12
C ALA A 392 23.74 17.98 -2.48
N ARG A 393 24.55 18.78 -3.17
CA ARG A 393 24.90 20.15 -2.72
C ARG A 393 23.68 21.07 -2.71
N THR A 394 22.82 21.02 -3.73
CA THR A 394 21.59 21.82 -3.78
C THR A 394 20.62 21.43 -2.67
N LEU A 395 20.43 20.13 -2.42
CA LEU A 395 19.57 19.63 -1.35
C LEU A 395 20.05 20.04 0.05
N THR A 396 21.36 20.15 0.25
CA THR A 396 21.96 20.49 1.55
C THR A 396 22.09 21.99 1.79
N LEU A 397 22.52 22.76 0.78
CA LEU A 397 22.76 24.20 0.89
C LEU A 397 21.51 25.04 0.60
N HIS A 398 20.58 24.53 -0.23
CA HIS A 398 19.39 25.26 -0.69
C HIS A 398 18.11 24.41 -0.62
N PRO A 399 17.76 23.84 0.56
CA PRO A 399 16.63 22.91 0.68
C PRO A 399 15.28 23.51 0.32
N LEU A 400 15.04 24.78 0.66
CA LEU A 400 13.78 25.48 0.33
C LEU A 400 13.65 25.69 -1.19
N HIS A 401 14.76 26.00 -1.86
CA HIS A 401 14.76 26.13 -3.31
C HIS A 401 14.51 24.78 -3.99
N ALA A 402 15.18 23.72 -3.52
CA ALA A 402 14.95 22.37 -4.06
C ALA A 402 13.49 21.92 -3.90
N PHE A 403 12.87 22.22 -2.75
CA PHE A 403 11.46 21.94 -2.52
C PHE A 403 10.56 22.77 -3.44
N ALA A 404 10.74 24.10 -3.47
CA ALA A 404 9.91 24.99 -4.30
C ALA A 404 10.05 24.69 -5.81
N ALA A 405 11.24 24.34 -6.28
CA ALA A 405 11.51 23.98 -7.67
C ALA A 405 10.92 22.62 -8.07
N SER A 406 10.62 21.77 -7.09
CA SER A 406 10.10 20.42 -7.34
C SER A 406 8.62 20.28 -6.99
N PHE A 407 8.04 21.10 -6.13
CA PHE A 407 6.70 20.85 -5.60
C PHE A 407 5.58 21.41 -6.48
N ASP A 408 4.57 20.59 -6.80
CA ASP A 408 3.38 20.95 -7.56
C ASP A 408 2.10 20.36 -6.94
N SER A 409 0.93 20.73 -7.46
CA SER A 409 -0.37 20.26 -6.95
C SER A 409 -0.63 18.78 -7.22
N GLY A 410 -0.09 18.21 -8.29
CA GLY A 410 -0.19 16.78 -8.62
C GLY A 410 0.51 15.92 -7.57
N LYS A 411 1.57 16.42 -6.96
CA LYS A 411 2.28 15.75 -5.85
C LYS A 411 1.43 15.63 -4.58
N ILE A 412 0.54 16.59 -4.32
CA ILE A 412 -0.44 16.47 -3.23
C ILE A 412 -1.43 15.35 -3.54
N VAL A 413 -1.93 15.29 -4.78
CA VAL A 413 -2.84 14.23 -5.22
C VAL A 413 -2.19 12.85 -5.10
N PHE A 414 -0.90 12.73 -5.46
CA PHE A 414 -0.11 11.51 -5.28
C PHE A 414 0.00 11.08 -3.80
N LEU A 415 0.30 12.00 -2.89
CA LEU A 415 0.34 11.68 -1.46
C LEU A 415 -1.04 11.28 -0.93
N LEU A 416 -2.09 11.98 -1.37
CA LEU A 416 -3.47 11.64 -0.98
C LEU A 416 -3.90 10.27 -1.54
N SER A 417 -3.53 9.91 -2.77
CA SER A 417 -3.85 8.60 -3.34
C SER A 417 -3.17 7.45 -2.57
N LEU A 418 -2.07 7.71 -1.89
CA LEU A 418 -1.41 6.76 -0.99
C LEU A 418 -2.07 6.70 0.40
N LEU A 419 -2.55 7.82 0.94
CA LEU A 419 -3.00 7.93 2.33
C LEU A 419 -4.51 7.75 2.52
N VAL A 420 -5.33 8.26 1.60
CA VAL A 420 -6.80 8.22 1.64
C VAL A 420 -7.38 6.81 1.63
N PRO A 421 -6.85 5.83 0.85
CA PRO A 421 -7.38 4.46 0.91
C PRO A 421 -7.22 3.80 2.28
N LEU A 422 -6.22 4.24 3.06
CA LEU A 422 -6.00 3.81 4.44
C LEU A 422 -6.72 4.73 5.45
N GLY A 423 -7.64 5.56 4.94
CA GLY A 423 -8.36 6.67 5.59
C GLY A 423 -7.51 7.49 6.53
N LEU A 424 -6.36 7.93 6.04
CA LEU A 424 -5.46 8.86 6.70
C LEU A 424 -4.90 8.37 8.05
N LEU A 425 -5.15 7.10 8.43
CA LEU A 425 -4.51 6.48 9.58
C LEU A 425 -2.97 6.58 9.57
N PRO A 426 -2.27 6.49 8.43
CA PRO A 426 -0.81 6.65 8.43
C PRO A 426 -0.35 7.99 9.02
N LEU A 427 -1.15 9.07 8.93
CA LEU A 427 -0.82 10.37 9.52
C LEU A 427 -0.84 10.35 11.06
N LEU A 428 -1.47 9.35 11.67
CA LEU A 428 -1.43 9.12 13.12
C LEU A 428 -0.28 8.20 13.55
N GLY A 429 0.43 7.59 12.59
CA GLY A 429 1.61 6.75 12.77
C GLY A 429 2.86 7.38 12.17
N LEU A 430 3.10 8.67 12.44
CA LEU A 430 4.16 9.45 11.77
C LEU A 430 5.56 8.86 11.92
N LYS A 431 5.86 8.19 13.04
CA LYS A 431 7.16 7.56 13.26
C LYS A 431 7.41 6.44 12.27
N GLU A 432 6.39 5.63 12.02
CA GLU A 432 6.43 4.54 11.06
C GLU A 432 6.34 5.06 9.62
N LEU A 433 5.53 6.09 9.38
CA LEU A 433 5.42 6.74 8.06
C LEU A 433 6.74 7.40 7.65
N ALA A 434 7.52 7.92 8.61
CA ALA A 434 8.84 8.50 8.36
C ALA A 434 9.85 7.49 7.76
N LEU A 435 9.61 6.18 7.88
CA LEU A 435 10.42 5.17 7.19
C LEU A 435 10.26 5.24 5.66
N ALA A 436 9.11 5.73 5.16
CA ALA A 436 8.92 6.03 3.74
C ALA A 436 9.50 7.39 3.33
N ALA A 437 10.05 8.19 4.24
CA ALA A 437 10.53 9.54 3.93
C ALA A 437 11.56 9.57 2.78
N PRO A 438 12.55 8.66 2.67
CA PRO A 438 13.46 8.67 1.53
C PRO A 438 12.73 8.44 0.21
N ALA A 439 11.72 7.58 0.21
CA ALA A 439 10.94 7.25 -0.98
C ALA A 439 10.01 8.38 -1.41
N ILE A 440 9.33 8.97 -0.44
CA ILE A 440 8.56 10.19 -0.63
C ILE A 440 9.47 11.30 -1.15
N ALA A 441 10.66 11.48 -0.57
CA ALA A 441 11.58 12.54 -0.96
C ALA A 441 12.03 12.40 -2.42
N TYR A 442 12.51 11.22 -2.85
CA TYR A 442 12.97 11.07 -4.23
C TYR A 442 11.81 11.23 -5.23
N SER A 443 10.60 10.74 -4.91
CA SER A 443 9.41 10.93 -5.74
C SER A 443 9.05 12.42 -5.85
N LEU A 444 9.00 13.12 -4.71
CA LEU A 444 8.63 14.53 -4.67
C LEU A 444 9.70 15.47 -5.25
N LEU A 445 10.97 15.06 -5.27
CA LEU A 445 12.07 15.85 -5.86
C LEU A 445 12.22 15.63 -7.38
N SER A 446 11.66 14.54 -7.92
CA SER A 446 11.73 14.23 -9.35
C SER A 446 10.86 15.17 -10.18
N ASN A 447 11.35 15.57 -11.37
CA ASN A 447 10.58 16.28 -12.39
C ASN A 447 9.79 15.34 -13.33
N ARG A 448 9.99 14.02 -13.20
CA ARG A 448 9.32 13.00 -14.02
C ARG A 448 7.96 12.63 -13.43
N GLU A 449 6.89 12.81 -14.21
CA GLU A 449 5.51 12.53 -13.79
C GLU A 449 5.30 11.07 -13.33
N SER A 450 6.00 10.11 -13.95
CA SER A 450 5.87 8.69 -13.57
C SER A 450 6.29 8.42 -12.13
N GLN A 451 7.19 9.22 -11.54
CA GLN A 451 7.66 9.06 -10.16
C GLN A 451 6.63 9.49 -9.11
N VAL A 452 5.61 10.25 -9.53
CA VAL A 452 4.53 10.77 -8.68
C VAL A 452 3.16 10.30 -9.17
N SER A 453 3.13 9.12 -9.80
CA SER A 453 1.91 8.47 -10.24
C SER A 453 1.86 7.04 -9.72
N THR A 454 0.73 6.65 -9.13
CA THR A 454 0.47 5.29 -8.65
C THR A 454 0.23 4.30 -9.78
N LEU A 455 0.14 4.76 -11.03
CA LEU A 455 0.02 3.91 -12.21
C LEU A 455 1.34 3.18 -12.53
N PHE A 456 2.47 3.72 -12.04
CA PHE A 456 3.79 3.13 -12.15
C PHE A 456 4.22 2.52 -10.81
N HIS A 457 5.33 1.79 -10.80
CA HIS A 457 5.79 1.07 -9.62
C HIS A 457 6.61 1.93 -8.62
N TYR A 458 6.82 3.22 -8.86
CA TYR A 458 7.79 4.02 -8.09
C TYR A 458 7.39 4.27 -6.62
N HIS A 459 6.11 4.14 -6.28
CA HIS A 459 5.62 4.20 -4.89
C HIS A 459 5.79 2.88 -4.11
N THR A 460 6.36 1.84 -4.73
CA THR A 460 6.55 0.52 -4.10
C THR A 460 7.19 0.61 -2.71
N PRO A 461 8.25 1.41 -2.46
CA PRO A 461 8.84 1.48 -1.13
C PRO A 461 7.96 2.21 -0.10
N ILE A 462 6.95 2.98 -0.53
CA ILE A 462 6.04 3.72 0.35
C ILE A 462 4.93 2.81 0.88
N VAL A 463 4.41 1.90 0.04
CA VAL A 463 3.32 0.96 0.35
C VAL A 463 3.47 0.24 1.71
N PRO A 464 4.60 -0.45 2.00
CA PRO A 464 4.72 -1.21 3.24
C PRO A 464 4.68 -0.31 4.49
N PHE A 465 5.31 0.86 4.45
CA PHE A 465 5.33 1.77 5.59
C PHE A 465 4.04 2.55 5.75
N ALA A 466 3.32 2.85 4.67
CA ALA A 466 1.97 3.39 4.75
C ALA A 466 1.04 2.38 5.46
N ALA A 467 1.11 1.10 5.09
CA ALA A 467 0.33 0.04 5.74
C ALA A 467 0.72 -0.16 7.22
N ILE A 468 2.02 -0.18 7.55
CA ILE A 468 2.51 -0.25 8.94
C ILE A 468 2.04 0.98 9.73
N ALA A 469 2.20 2.18 9.17
CA ALA A 469 1.76 3.42 9.80
C ALA A 469 0.25 3.46 10.02
N ALA A 470 -0.56 2.85 9.14
CA ALA A 470 -1.99 2.70 9.38
C ALA A 470 -2.28 1.81 10.61
N VAL A 471 -1.51 0.74 10.84
CA VAL A 471 -1.64 -0.10 12.05
C VAL A 471 -1.33 0.69 13.31
N TYR A 472 -0.21 1.42 13.33
CA TYR A 472 0.18 2.24 14.48
C TYR A 472 -0.73 3.46 14.66
N GLY A 473 -1.24 4.03 13.57
CA GLY A 473 -2.24 5.09 13.57
C GLY A 473 -3.57 4.64 14.17
N ALA A 474 -4.05 3.44 13.82
CA ALA A 474 -5.23 2.84 14.44
C ALA A 474 -5.06 2.65 15.95
N ARG A 475 -3.84 2.33 16.41
CA ARG A 475 -3.52 2.24 17.85
C ARG A 475 -3.58 3.61 18.54
N ASN A 476 -3.13 4.67 17.87
CA ASN A 476 -3.08 6.03 18.43
C ASN A 476 -4.43 6.76 18.37
N LEU A 477 -5.34 6.29 17.53
CA LEU A 477 -6.65 6.90 17.30
C LEU A 477 -7.51 7.08 18.58
N PRO A 478 -7.63 6.13 19.52
CA PRO A 478 -8.42 6.34 20.74
C PRO A 478 -7.88 7.47 21.61
N TRP A 479 -6.55 7.64 21.66
CA TRP A 479 -5.91 8.74 22.40
C TRP A 479 -6.25 10.09 21.76
N LEU A 480 -6.15 10.18 20.43
CA LEU A 480 -6.54 11.40 19.71
C LEU A 480 -8.01 11.70 19.99
N TRP A 481 -8.90 10.73 19.80
CA TRP A 481 -10.33 10.90 20.04
C TRP A 481 -10.65 11.39 21.46
N ALA A 482 -9.98 10.84 22.48
CA ALA A 482 -10.14 11.29 23.86
C ALA A 482 -9.69 12.75 24.05
N ARG A 483 -8.58 13.16 23.41
CA ARG A 483 -8.08 14.55 23.44
C ARG A 483 -9.04 15.51 22.71
N LEU A 484 -9.58 15.09 21.57
CA LEU A 484 -10.56 15.86 20.81
C LEU A 484 -11.85 16.06 21.60
N LYS A 485 -12.36 14.99 22.22
CA LYS A 485 -13.56 15.08 23.06
C LYS A 485 -13.38 16.06 24.22
N ARG A 486 -12.21 16.08 24.88
CA ARG A 486 -11.90 17.06 25.94
C ARG A 486 -11.84 18.48 25.41
N THR A 487 -11.22 18.69 24.25
CA THR A 487 -11.09 20.03 23.63
C THR A 487 -12.44 20.58 23.18
N LEU A 488 -13.32 19.72 22.66
CA LEU A 488 -14.70 20.08 22.28
C LEU A 488 -15.62 20.32 23.48
N GLN A 489 -15.26 19.80 24.65
CA GLN A 489 -15.99 20.00 25.91
C GLN A 489 -15.45 21.18 26.72
N ASP A 490 -14.34 21.78 26.30
CA ASP A 490 -13.75 22.96 26.93
C ASP A 490 -14.34 24.22 26.28
N GLU A 491 -15.26 24.90 26.97
CA GLU A 491 -15.91 26.13 26.51
C GLU A 491 -14.92 27.28 26.24
N ARG A 492 -13.65 27.15 26.68
CA ARG A 492 -12.59 28.14 26.46
C ARG A 492 -11.65 27.79 25.30
N ALA A 493 -11.85 26.66 24.62
CA ALA A 493 -11.01 26.28 23.49
C ALA A 493 -11.17 27.29 22.34
N PRO A 494 -10.06 27.89 21.82
CA PRO A 494 -10.18 28.90 20.77
C PRO A 494 -10.81 28.26 19.53
N VAL A 495 -11.77 28.98 18.92
CA VAL A 495 -12.55 28.59 17.73
C VAL A 495 -11.68 28.06 16.58
N VAL A 496 -10.43 28.54 16.50
CA VAL A 496 -9.41 28.06 15.55
C VAL A 496 -9.12 26.56 15.74
N SER A 497 -9.06 26.05 16.97
CA SER A 497 -8.83 24.63 17.27
C SER A 497 -9.90 23.74 16.67
N VAL A 498 -11.17 24.18 16.71
CA VAL A 498 -12.32 23.44 16.18
C VAL A 498 -12.35 23.51 14.65
N ALA A 499 -11.97 24.64 14.05
CA ALA A 499 -11.89 24.79 12.59
C ALA A 499 -10.73 24.00 11.96
N THR A 500 -9.54 24.00 12.58
CA THR A 500 -8.40 23.18 12.13
C THR A 500 -8.69 21.68 12.28
N LEU A 501 -9.52 21.31 13.26
CA LEU A 501 -9.99 19.94 13.46
C LEU A 501 -11.10 19.53 12.51
N GLY A 502 -11.98 20.46 12.13
CA GLY A 502 -12.92 20.29 11.05
C GLY A 502 -12.19 19.92 9.76
N LEU A 503 -11.15 20.67 9.39
CA LEU A 503 -10.32 20.43 8.20
C LEU A 503 -9.50 19.12 8.21
N LEU A 504 -9.25 18.52 9.37
CA LEU A 504 -8.60 17.21 9.50
C LEU A 504 -9.61 16.04 9.46
N LEU A 505 -10.90 16.33 9.65
CA LEU A 505 -12.00 15.35 9.72
C LEU A 505 -13.00 15.47 8.56
N THR A 506 -12.98 16.58 7.82
CA THR A 506 -13.56 16.74 6.48
C THR A 506 -12.51 16.36 5.47
#